data_AF-A0A958U7J1-F1
#
_entry.id   AF-A0A958U7J1-F1
#
_cell.length_a   1.000
_cell.length_b   1.000
_cell.length_c   1.000
_cell.angle_alpha   90.00
_cell.angle_beta   90.00
_cell.angle_gamma   90.00
#
_symmetry.space_group_name_H-M   'P 1'
#
loop_
_entity.id
_entity.type
_entity.pdbx_description
1 polymer ?
#
loop_
_entity_poly.entity_id
_entity_poly.type
_entity_poly.pdbx_seq_one_letter_code
_entity_poly.pdbx_strand_id
1 'polypeptide(L)'
;QAGHEDYYWGMGLTAEAVANQFKVSREDQDEFAFKSHQKALKAQAENRFQDQIVPIEIEQVYVDVNDKKAKKTYTVTKDEGPRADTTVEALGRLKPVFAAGGSVTAGNSSQMSDGAAFVMIMSEELVKELNLEPIARLVSYAAAGVEPRIMGMGPVKAIPKALKQAGMKQDDISLIELNEAFASQSLAVIRELGLNPDIINVNGGAIALGHPLG
;
A
#
# COMPACT_ATOMS: atom_id res chain seq x y z
N GLN A 1 -15.00 -15.03 -32.58
CA GLN A 1 -13.79 -14.96 -31.74
C GLN A 1 -14.27 -14.70 -30.33
N ALA A 2 -14.02 -15.61 -29.38
CA ALA A 2 -14.27 -15.31 -27.98
C ALA A 2 -13.31 -14.17 -27.59
N GLY A 3 -13.86 -13.05 -27.11
CA GLY A 3 -13.06 -11.90 -26.71
C GLY A 3 -12.20 -12.24 -25.50
N HIS A 4 -11.01 -11.64 -25.44
CA HIS A 4 -10.12 -11.67 -24.29
C HIS A 4 -10.54 -10.60 -23.26
N GLU A 5 -11.80 -10.66 -22.81
CA GLU A 5 -12.41 -9.64 -21.94
C GLU A 5 -11.67 -9.49 -20.59
N ASP A 6 -11.04 -10.56 -20.12
CA ASP A 6 -10.24 -10.61 -18.89
C ASP A 6 -8.90 -9.82 -18.97
N TYR A 7 -8.47 -9.42 -20.16
CA TYR A 7 -7.22 -8.64 -20.33
C TYR A 7 -7.40 -7.14 -20.09
N TYR A 8 -8.64 -6.64 -20.11
CA TYR A 8 -8.97 -5.22 -19.92
C TYR A 8 -9.85 -5.02 -18.68
N TRP A 9 -9.45 -5.61 -17.55
CA TRP A 9 -10.14 -5.44 -16.26
C TRP A 9 -9.51 -4.34 -15.41
N GLY A 10 -10.35 -3.45 -14.88
CA GLY A 10 -9.93 -2.44 -13.90
C GLY A 10 -9.44 -3.10 -12.61
N MET A 11 -8.48 -2.47 -11.93
CA MET A 11 -7.84 -3.05 -10.74
C MET A 11 -8.83 -3.43 -9.63
N GLY A 12 -9.94 -2.71 -9.48
CA GLY A 12 -10.98 -3.08 -8.52
C GLY A 12 -11.74 -4.38 -8.86
N LEU A 13 -11.94 -4.69 -10.15
CA LEU A 13 -12.55 -5.95 -10.58
C LEU A 13 -11.59 -7.14 -10.39
N THR A 14 -10.30 -6.93 -10.59
CA THR A 14 -9.29 -7.97 -10.28
C THR A 14 -9.19 -8.20 -8.77
N ALA A 15 -9.36 -7.17 -7.95
CA ALA A 15 -9.45 -7.31 -6.50
C ALA A 15 -10.68 -8.12 -6.05
N GLU A 16 -11.84 -7.94 -6.68
CA GLU A 16 -13.02 -8.80 -6.46
C GLU A 16 -12.77 -10.25 -6.91
N ALA A 17 -12.08 -10.43 -8.04
CA ALA A 17 -11.73 -11.76 -8.53
C ALA A 17 -10.80 -12.50 -7.55
N VAL A 18 -9.80 -11.81 -6.99
CA VAL A 18 -8.94 -12.34 -5.93
C VAL A 18 -9.75 -12.66 -4.68
N ALA A 19 -10.63 -11.76 -4.21
CA ALA A 19 -11.48 -12.00 -3.05
C ALA A 19 -12.29 -13.29 -3.20
N ASN A 20 -12.93 -13.47 -4.36
CA ASN A 20 -13.76 -14.64 -4.66
C ASN A 20 -12.93 -15.93 -4.78
N GLN A 21 -11.81 -15.89 -5.52
CA GLN A 21 -11.00 -17.07 -5.79
C GLN A 21 -10.27 -17.58 -4.54
N PHE A 22 -9.75 -16.66 -3.72
CA PHE A 22 -8.99 -16.96 -2.51
C PHE A 22 -9.84 -16.89 -1.23
N LYS A 23 -11.17 -16.74 -1.38
CA LYS A 23 -12.15 -16.75 -0.29
C LYS A 23 -11.81 -15.74 0.81
N VAL A 24 -11.45 -14.52 0.41
CA VAL A 24 -11.22 -13.42 1.35
C VAL A 24 -12.55 -12.75 1.64
N SER A 25 -13.05 -12.94 2.87
CA SER A 25 -14.37 -12.44 3.27
C SER A 25 -14.40 -10.91 3.34
N ARG A 26 -15.59 -10.32 3.36
CA ARG A 26 -15.77 -8.87 3.54
C ARG A 26 -15.28 -8.45 4.93
N GLU A 27 -15.57 -9.26 5.93
CA GLU A 27 -15.21 -9.04 7.32
C GLU A 27 -13.68 -9.00 7.48
N ASP A 28 -12.97 -9.95 6.86
CA ASP A 28 -11.50 -9.95 6.86
C ASP A 28 -10.92 -8.68 6.21
N GLN A 29 -11.49 -8.25 5.08
CA GLN A 29 -11.04 -7.06 4.35
C GLN A 29 -11.21 -5.79 5.18
N ASP A 30 -12.36 -5.64 5.84
CA ASP A 30 -12.64 -4.48 6.68
C ASP A 30 -11.80 -4.50 7.97
N GLU A 31 -11.59 -5.65 8.59
CA GLU A 31 -10.70 -5.77 9.75
C GLU A 31 -9.25 -5.44 9.39
N PHE A 32 -8.78 -5.87 8.21
CA PHE A 32 -7.44 -5.55 7.71
C PHE A 32 -7.28 -4.03 7.50
N ALA A 33 -8.27 -3.39 6.87
CA ALA A 33 -8.28 -1.95 6.65
C ALA A 33 -8.28 -1.16 7.97
N PHE A 34 -9.11 -1.56 8.93
CA PHE A 34 -9.12 -0.98 10.27
C PHE A 34 -7.73 -1.07 10.92
N LYS A 35 -7.08 -2.24 10.90
CA LYS A 35 -5.74 -2.43 11.45
C LYS A 35 -4.69 -1.55 10.76
N SER A 36 -4.78 -1.37 9.44
CA SER A 36 -3.88 -0.47 8.70
C SER A 36 -3.97 0.97 9.22
N HIS A 37 -5.20 1.48 9.41
CA HIS A 37 -5.41 2.81 10.01
C HIS A 37 -4.89 2.90 11.45
N GLN A 38 -5.17 1.90 12.31
CA GLN A 38 -4.69 1.90 13.69
C GLN A 38 -3.15 1.92 13.78
N LYS A 39 -2.47 1.12 12.96
CA LYS A 39 -1.01 1.10 12.89
C LYS A 39 -0.45 2.45 12.40
N ALA A 40 -1.04 3.04 11.36
CA ALA A 40 -0.63 4.35 10.85
C ALA A 40 -0.81 5.48 11.86
N LEU A 41 -1.97 5.54 12.53
CA LEU A 41 -2.25 6.54 13.56
C LEU A 41 -1.28 6.40 14.74
N LYS A 42 -0.98 5.17 15.16
CA LYS A 42 0.02 4.92 16.19
C LYS A 42 1.40 5.40 15.76
N ALA A 43 1.83 5.06 14.55
CA ALA A 43 3.13 5.49 14.02
C ALA A 43 3.24 7.02 13.92
N GLN A 44 2.16 7.71 13.53
CA GLN A 44 2.09 9.17 13.52
C GLN A 44 2.14 9.77 14.94
N ALA A 45 1.45 9.18 15.91
CA ALA A 45 1.49 9.63 17.30
C ALA A 45 2.89 9.45 17.93
N GLU A 46 3.60 8.40 17.53
CA GLU A 46 4.97 8.09 17.94
C GLU A 46 6.03 8.85 17.10
N ASN A 47 5.61 9.69 16.15
CA ASN A 47 6.48 10.44 15.22
C ASN A 47 7.46 9.57 14.42
N ARG A 48 7.10 8.32 14.12
CA ARG A 48 7.99 7.35 13.44
C ARG A 48 8.32 7.70 11.99
N PHE A 49 7.56 8.62 11.40
CA PHE A 49 7.76 9.08 10.02
C PHE A 49 8.58 10.37 9.92
N GLN A 50 8.95 10.98 11.04
CA GLN A 50 9.53 12.32 11.06
C GLN A 50 10.87 12.41 10.31
N ASP A 51 11.65 11.33 10.32
CA ASP A 51 12.97 11.28 9.66
C ASP A 51 12.88 10.97 8.16
N GLN A 52 11.70 10.57 7.65
CA GLN A 52 11.49 10.18 6.26
C GLN A 52 10.54 11.12 5.48
N ILE A 53 9.78 11.99 6.17
CA ILE A 53 8.92 12.99 5.52
C ILE A 53 9.68 14.31 5.39
N VAL A 54 9.81 14.79 4.15
CA VAL A 54 10.29 16.14 3.87
C VAL A 54 9.09 17.11 3.88
N PRO A 55 9.08 18.15 4.72
CA PRO A 55 8.02 19.16 4.72
C PRO A 55 7.86 19.85 3.37
N ILE A 56 6.62 19.95 2.88
CA ILE A 56 6.31 20.64 1.62
C ILE A 56 5.41 21.83 1.91
N GLU A 57 5.80 23.02 1.46
CA GLU A 57 4.94 24.20 1.48
C GLU A 57 3.99 24.19 0.28
N ILE A 58 2.70 24.28 0.56
CA ILE A 58 1.63 24.23 -0.43
C ILE A 58 0.91 25.57 -0.46
N GLU A 59 0.79 26.17 -1.65
CA GLU A 59 -0.16 27.24 -1.93
C GLU A 59 -1.48 26.63 -2.44
N GLN A 60 -2.48 26.57 -1.57
CA GLN A 60 -3.81 26.12 -1.96
C GLN A 60 -4.65 27.29 -2.49
N VAL A 61 -5.16 27.10 -3.69
CA VAL A 61 -6.14 27.98 -4.33
C VAL A 61 -7.53 27.39 -4.11
N TYR A 62 -8.46 28.18 -3.56
CA TYR A 62 -9.83 27.74 -3.31
C TYR A 62 -10.83 28.87 -3.62
N VAL A 63 -12.12 28.53 -3.65
CA VAL A 63 -13.22 29.49 -3.79
C VAL A 63 -13.78 29.76 -2.40
N ASP A 64 -13.82 31.03 -2.00
CA ASP A 64 -14.35 31.43 -0.70
C ASP A 64 -15.89 31.46 -0.68
N VAL A 65 -16.46 31.77 0.48
CA VAL A 65 -17.93 31.84 0.68
C VAL A 65 -18.62 32.94 -0.15
N ASN A 66 -17.86 33.82 -0.81
CA ASN A 66 -18.35 34.90 -1.67
C ASN A 66 -18.09 34.60 -3.17
N ASP A 67 -17.83 33.35 -3.53
CA ASP A 67 -17.48 32.90 -4.89
C ASP A 67 -16.23 33.58 -5.46
N LYS A 68 -15.29 34.02 -4.59
CA LYS A 68 -14.04 34.64 -5.01
C LYS A 68 -12.87 33.70 -4.85
N LYS A 69 -11.91 33.81 -5.77
CA LYS A 69 -10.64 33.08 -5.71
C LYS A 69 -9.81 33.60 -4.52
N ALA A 70 -9.54 32.70 -3.57
CA ALA A 70 -8.69 32.94 -2.43
C ALA A 70 -7.48 32.01 -2.45
N LYS A 71 -6.46 32.37 -1.66
CA LYS A 71 -5.23 31.59 -1.50
C LYS A 71 -4.92 31.40 -0.02
N LYS A 72 -4.40 30.23 0.34
CA LYS A 72 -3.84 29.94 1.66
C LYS A 72 -2.57 29.14 1.50
N THR A 73 -1.54 29.50 2.26
CA THR A 73 -0.31 28.72 2.36
C THR A 73 -0.31 27.89 3.63
N TYR A 74 0.13 26.64 3.56
CA TYR A 74 0.39 25.80 4.72
C TYR A 74 1.49 24.78 4.40
N THR A 75 2.10 24.23 5.44
CA THR A 75 3.13 23.19 5.30
C THR A 75 2.52 21.83 5.60
N VAL A 76 2.70 20.88 4.70
CA VAL A 76 2.35 19.47 4.89
C VAL A 76 3.55 18.76 5.49
N THR A 77 3.36 18.13 6.66
CA THR A 77 4.40 17.41 7.40
C THR A 77 3.97 16.01 7.86
N LYS A 78 2.73 15.61 7.56
CA LYS A 78 2.13 14.34 7.97
C LYS A 78 1.21 13.82 6.88
N ASP A 79 1.09 12.51 6.77
CA ASP A 79 0.12 11.90 5.86
C ASP A 79 -1.31 12.24 6.30
N GLU A 80 -2.12 12.66 5.33
CA GLU A 80 -3.50 13.08 5.56
C GLU A 80 -4.49 11.92 5.51
N GLY A 81 -4.07 10.75 5.01
CA GLY A 81 -4.92 9.58 4.74
C GLY A 81 -5.43 8.83 5.99
N PRO A 82 -4.65 8.69 7.09
CA PRO A 82 -5.12 7.97 8.27
C PRO A 82 -6.39 8.59 8.89
N ARG A 83 -7.33 7.73 9.33
CA ARG A 83 -8.66 8.11 9.82
C ARG A 83 -8.88 7.51 11.21
N ALA A 84 -8.95 8.35 12.24
CA ALA A 84 -9.12 7.93 13.63
C ALA A 84 -10.53 7.45 13.96
N ASP A 85 -11.51 7.83 13.15
CA ASP A 85 -12.91 7.45 13.23
C ASP A 85 -13.24 6.15 12.48
N THR A 86 -12.26 5.54 11.80
CA THR A 86 -12.45 4.22 11.17
C THR A 86 -12.76 3.16 12.22
N THR A 87 -13.88 2.46 12.02
CA THR A 87 -14.31 1.31 12.83
C THR A 87 -14.77 0.19 11.89
N VAL A 88 -14.72 -1.06 12.34
CA VAL A 88 -15.20 -2.21 11.53
C VAL A 88 -16.67 -2.04 11.20
N GLU A 89 -17.47 -1.48 12.11
CA GLU A 89 -18.89 -1.18 11.90
C GLU A 89 -19.11 -0.10 10.85
N ALA A 90 -18.29 0.96 10.83
CA ALA A 90 -18.37 2.00 9.81
C ALA A 90 -17.95 1.45 8.44
N LEU A 91 -16.88 0.65 8.38
CA LEU A 91 -16.41 0.00 7.16
C LEU A 91 -17.47 -0.95 6.60
N GLY A 92 -18.13 -1.75 7.45
CA GLY A 92 -19.19 -2.68 7.04
C GLY A 92 -20.42 -2.00 6.41
N ARG A 93 -20.64 -0.71 6.66
CA ARG A 93 -21.73 0.07 6.05
C ARG A 93 -21.40 0.59 4.65
N LEU A 94 -20.13 0.56 4.25
CA LEU A 94 -19.71 1.04 2.94
C LEU A 94 -20.21 0.09 1.84
N LYS A 95 -20.72 0.70 0.76
CA LYS A 95 -21.21 -0.03 -0.41
C LYS A 95 -20.02 -0.50 -1.25
N PRO A 96 -20.11 -1.69 -1.87
CA PRO A 96 -19.13 -2.13 -2.87
C PRO A 96 -19.03 -1.14 -4.02
N VAL A 97 -17.81 -0.92 -4.52
CA VAL A 97 -17.53 0.10 -5.55
C VAL A 97 -17.48 -0.50 -6.95
N PHE A 98 -17.03 -1.74 -7.10
CA PHE A 98 -16.66 -2.30 -8.41
C PHE A 98 -17.65 -3.34 -8.94
N ALA A 99 -18.34 -4.08 -8.08
CA ALA A 99 -19.29 -5.11 -8.47
C ALA A 99 -20.55 -5.11 -7.59
N ALA A 100 -21.70 -5.36 -8.20
CA ALA A 100 -22.94 -5.58 -7.46
C ALA A 100 -22.81 -6.86 -6.62
N GLY A 101 -23.02 -6.77 -5.31
CA GLY A 101 -22.77 -7.88 -4.38
C GLY A 101 -21.29 -8.17 -4.14
N GLY A 102 -20.40 -7.28 -4.57
CA GLY A 102 -18.96 -7.36 -4.31
C GLY A 102 -18.59 -7.12 -2.85
N SER A 103 -17.30 -7.24 -2.55
CA SER A 103 -16.73 -7.07 -1.21
C SER A 103 -15.77 -5.88 -1.09
N VAL A 104 -15.28 -5.37 -2.22
CA VAL A 104 -14.29 -4.29 -2.27
C VAL A 104 -15.00 -2.94 -2.20
N THR A 105 -14.61 -2.13 -1.21
CA THR A 105 -15.16 -0.81 -0.92
C THR A 105 -14.08 0.25 -0.88
N ALA A 106 -14.47 1.52 -0.86
CA ALA A 106 -13.52 2.61 -0.66
C ALA A 106 -12.76 2.53 0.68
N GLY A 107 -13.33 1.89 1.70
CA GLY A 107 -12.70 1.77 3.02
C GLY A 107 -11.70 0.62 3.14
N ASN A 108 -11.76 -0.37 2.25
CA ASN A 108 -10.82 -1.51 2.23
C ASN A 108 -9.94 -1.53 0.96
N SER A 109 -9.86 -0.39 0.29
CA SER A 109 -8.98 -0.11 -0.85
C SER A 109 -8.05 1.04 -0.51
N SER A 110 -6.89 1.10 -1.16
CA SER A 110 -6.00 2.26 -1.02
C SER A 110 -6.62 3.55 -1.54
N GLN A 111 -6.36 4.66 -0.86
CA GLN A 111 -6.78 5.98 -1.32
C GLN A 111 -5.95 6.41 -2.53
N MET A 112 -6.59 7.09 -3.48
CA MET A 112 -5.84 7.85 -4.48
C MET A 112 -5.16 9.02 -3.75
N SER A 113 -3.88 9.21 -3.97
CA SER A 113 -3.08 10.16 -3.21
C SER A 113 -2.01 10.80 -4.06
N ASP A 114 -1.60 12.00 -3.67
CA ASP A 114 -0.50 12.73 -4.28
C ASP A 114 0.73 12.63 -3.38
N GLY A 115 1.88 12.27 -3.95
CA GLY A 115 3.11 12.11 -3.20
C GLY A 115 4.31 11.79 -4.09
N ALA A 116 5.51 11.95 -3.55
CA ALA A 116 6.76 11.60 -4.21
C ALA A 116 7.75 11.02 -3.20
N ALA A 117 8.61 10.12 -3.65
CA ALA A 117 9.69 9.55 -2.87
C ALA A 117 10.96 9.47 -3.72
N PHE A 118 12.12 9.62 -3.07
CA PHE A 118 13.43 9.55 -3.72
C PHE A 118 14.36 8.66 -2.90
N VAL A 119 15.17 7.85 -3.59
CA VAL A 119 16.24 7.05 -2.98
C VAL A 119 17.52 7.30 -3.76
N MET A 120 18.60 7.63 -3.07
CA MET A 120 19.94 7.73 -3.66
C MET A 120 20.63 6.36 -3.57
N ILE A 121 21.06 5.83 -4.71
CA ILE A 121 21.78 4.56 -4.79
C ILE A 121 23.17 4.83 -5.33
N MET A 122 24.18 4.26 -4.69
CA MET A 122 25.59 4.43 -5.06
C MET A 122 26.28 3.06 -5.10
N SER A 123 27.33 2.93 -5.91
CA SER A 123 28.17 1.73 -5.90
C SER A 123 28.94 1.63 -4.58
N GLU A 124 29.24 0.41 -4.14
CA GLU A 124 30.03 0.18 -2.93
C GLU A 124 31.42 0.83 -3.01
N GLU A 125 32.02 0.84 -4.21
CA GLU A 125 33.31 1.48 -4.47
C GLU A 125 33.25 2.99 -4.17
N LEU A 126 32.24 3.68 -4.69
CA LEU A 126 32.10 5.13 -4.51
C LEU A 126 31.71 5.49 -3.06
N VAL A 127 30.90 4.65 -2.39
CA VAL A 127 30.61 4.80 -0.95
C VAL A 127 31.90 4.74 -0.13
N LYS A 128 32.81 3.81 -0.44
CA LYS A 128 34.11 3.70 0.23
C LYS A 128 35.05 4.86 -0.10
N GLU A 129 35.13 5.25 -1.37
CA GLU A 129 35.96 6.37 -1.83
C GLU A 129 35.58 7.68 -1.13
N LEU A 130 34.27 7.94 -1.03
CA LEU A 130 33.73 9.15 -0.42
C LEU A 130 33.55 9.06 1.11
N ASN A 131 33.91 7.92 1.72
CA ASN A 131 33.76 7.64 3.15
C ASN A 131 32.33 7.94 3.67
N LEU A 132 31.32 7.43 2.96
CA LEU A 132 29.91 7.58 3.29
C LEU A 132 29.40 6.36 4.09
N GLU A 133 28.43 6.59 4.99
CA GLU A 133 27.74 5.52 5.72
C GLU A 133 26.38 5.23 5.05
N PRO A 134 26.21 4.07 4.38
CA PRO A 134 24.94 3.71 3.77
C PRO A 134 23.93 3.22 4.82
N ILE A 135 22.66 3.62 4.68
CA ILE A 135 21.58 3.15 5.58
C ILE A 135 21.10 1.73 5.26
N ALA A 136 21.34 1.25 4.03
CA ALA A 136 20.90 -0.06 3.56
C ALA A 136 21.70 -0.53 2.33
N ARG A 137 21.56 -1.82 1.99
CA ARG A 137 22.11 -2.43 0.77
C ARG A 137 21.01 -3.21 0.03
N LEU A 138 20.89 -3.01 -1.27
CA LEU A 138 20.00 -3.82 -2.12
C LEU A 138 20.63 -5.20 -2.35
N VAL A 139 19.98 -6.27 -1.86
CA VAL A 139 20.48 -7.64 -1.97
C VAL A 139 20.00 -8.34 -3.24
N SER A 140 18.72 -8.18 -3.59
CA SER A 140 18.10 -8.82 -4.75
C SER A 140 16.86 -8.05 -5.21
N TYR A 141 16.50 -8.20 -6.48
CA TYR A 141 15.25 -7.70 -7.05
C TYR A 141 14.69 -8.71 -8.05
N ALA A 142 13.39 -8.97 -7.98
CA ALA A 142 12.72 -9.90 -8.89
C ALA A 142 11.38 -9.37 -9.38
N ALA A 143 11.15 -9.48 -10.69
CA ALA A 143 9.84 -9.36 -11.31
C ALA A 143 9.31 -10.74 -11.73
N ALA A 144 8.01 -10.93 -11.64
CA ALA A 144 7.32 -12.15 -12.07
C ALA A 144 5.95 -11.80 -12.66
N GLY A 145 5.62 -12.42 -13.80
CA GLY A 145 4.30 -12.29 -14.42
C GLY A 145 3.29 -13.25 -13.79
N VAL A 146 2.05 -12.79 -13.67
CA VAL A 146 0.88 -13.58 -13.29
C VAL A 146 -0.26 -13.29 -14.26
N GLU A 147 -1.34 -14.06 -14.16
CA GLU A 147 -2.53 -13.81 -14.96
C GLU A 147 -3.13 -12.41 -14.65
N PRO A 148 -3.46 -11.59 -15.67
CA PRO A 148 -3.99 -10.23 -15.46
C PRO A 148 -5.22 -10.19 -14.55
N ARG A 149 -6.09 -11.19 -14.65
CA ARG A 149 -7.31 -11.33 -13.85
C ARG A 149 -7.06 -11.33 -12.33
N ILE A 150 -5.91 -11.84 -11.91
CA ILE A 150 -5.48 -11.93 -10.51
C ILE A 150 -4.14 -11.21 -10.30
N MET A 151 -3.94 -10.09 -11.00
CA MET A 151 -2.66 -9.34 -10.99
C MET A 151 -2.15 -9.03 -9.57
N GLY A 152 -3.05 -8.84 -8.60
CA GLY A 152 -2.71 -8.66 -7.18
C GLY A 152 -1.90 -9.80 -6.55
N MET A 153 -1.91 -11.00 -7.15
CA MET A 153 -1.14 -12.16 -6.69
C MET A 153 0.30 -12.20 -7.18
N GLY A 154 0.77 -11.16 -7.90
CA GLY A 154 2.17 -11.01 -8.29
C GLY A 154 3.20 -11.30 -7.19
N PRO A 155 3.03 -10.79 -5.94
CA PRO A 155 3.94 -11.07 -4.84
C PRO A 155 4.13 -12.55 -4.51
N VAL A 156 3.11 -13.41 -4.73
CA VAL A 156 3.23 -14.87 -4.52
C VAL A 156 4.28 -15.51 -5.42
N LYS A 157 4.57 -14.91 -6.58
CA LYS A 157 5.66 -15.36 -7.47
C LYS A 157 6.95 -14.55 -7.26
N ALA A 158 6.84 -13.26 -7.00
CA ALA A 158 8.00 -12.37 -6.88
C ALA A 158 8.79 -12.58 -5.58
N ILE A 159 8.12 -12.72 -4.42
CA ILE A 159 8.77 -12.86 -3.12
C ILE A 159 9.67 -14.11 -3.06
N PRO A 160 9.17 -15.33 -3.38
CA PRO A 160 10.04 -16.52 -3.36
C PRO A 160 11.21 -16.43 -4.36
N LYS A 161 10.99 -15.77 -5.50
CA LYS A 161 12.03 -15.57 -6.51
C LYS A 161 13.15 -14.64 -6.01
N ALA A 162 12.79 -13.53 -5.37
CA ALA A 162 13.76 -12.60 -4.78
C ALA A 162 14.55 -13.27 -3.64
N LEU A 163 13.87 -13.96 -2.72
CA LEU A 163 14.51 -14.69 -1.62
C LEU A 163 15.50 -15.74 -2.14
N LYS A 164 15.11 -16.52 -3.15
CA LYS A 164 15.99 -17.51 -3.79
C LYS A 164 17.23 -16.87 -4.41
N GLN A 165 17.10 -15.72 -5.07
CA GLN A 165 18.23 -15.00 -5.66
C GLN A 165 19.17 -14.43 -4.57
N ALA A 166 18.61 -13.98 -3.45
CA ALA A 166 19.38 -13.52 -2.30
C ALA A 166 20.02 -14.66 -1.49
N GLY A 167 19.64 -15.92 -1.73
CA GLY A 167 20.04 -17.05 -0.89
C GLY A 167 19.45 -16.99 0.52
N MET A 168 18.31 -16.31 0.68
CA MET A 168 17.63 -16.11 1.96
C MET A 168 16.37 -16.97 2.07
N LYS A 169 15.95 -17.23 3.31
CA LYS A 169 14.67 -17.84 3.66
C LYS A 169 13.69 -16.75 4.09
N GLN A 170 12.39 -17.08 4.04
CA GLN A 170 11.35 -16.18 4.51
C GLN A 170 11.52 -15.82 6.00
N ASP A 171 11.97 -16.78 6.82
CA ASP A 171 12.20 -16.59 8.26
C ASP A 171 13.42 -15.69 8.57
N ASP A 172 14.27 -15.39 7.58
CA ASP A 172 15.38 -14.45 7.73
C ASP A 172 14.90 -12.98 7.63
N ILE A 173 13.64 -12.76 7.23
CA ILE A 173 13.08 -11.41 7.03
C ILE A 173 12.49 -10.89 8.33
N SER A 174 13.02 -9.76 8.81
CA SER A 174 12.56 -9.12 10.05
C SER A 174 11.41 -8.14 9.87
N LEU A 175 11.21 -7.63 8.65
CA LEU A 175 10.18 -6.65 8.32
C LEU A 175 9.75 -6.80 6.85
N ILE A 176 8.46 -6.66 6.59
CA ILE A 176 7.87 -6.73 5.25
C ILE A 176 7.02 -5.49 5.02
N GLU A 177 7.34 -4.74 3.97
CA GLU A 177 6.45 -3.73 3.39
C GLU A 177 5.75 -4.36 2.18
N LEU A 178 4.46 -4.68 2.32
CA LEU A 178 3.61 -5.26 1.30
C LEU A 178 2.52 -4.27 0.95
N ASN A 179 2.57 -3.69 -0.25
CA ASN A 179 1.61 -2.67 -0.68
C ASN A 179 0.15 -3.15 -0.55
N GLU A 180 -0.71 -2.28 -0.02
CA GLU A 180 -2.11 -2.56 0.29
C GLU A 180 -3.05 -1.93 -0.74
N ALA A 181 -2.90 -2.25 -2.03
CA ALA A 181 -3.77 -1.69 -3.06
C ALA A 181 -5.25 -2.02 -2.78
N PHE A 182 -5.51 -3.26 -2.36
CA PHE A 182 -6.81 -3.75 -1.89
C PHE A 182 -6.59 -4.75 -0.76
N ALA A 183 -7.42 -4.69 0.28
CA ALA A 183 -7.32 -5.64 1.39
C ALA A 183 -7.48 -7.10 0.91
N SER A 184 -8.33 -7.35 -0.09
CA SER A 184 -8.53 -8.68 -0.67
C SER A 184 -7.23 -9.27 -1.22
N GLN A 185 -6.46 -8.46 -1.95
CA GLN A 185 -5.17 -8.83 -2.50
C GLN A 185 -4.14 -9.08 -1.40
N SER A 186 -4.03 -8.16 -0.44
CA SER A 186 -3.00 -8.24 0.59
C SER A 186 -3.19 -9.48 1.46
N LEU A 187 -4.43 -9.73 1.89
CA LEU A 187 -4.77 -10.91 2.67
C LEU A 187 -4.55 -12.21 1.90
N ALA A 188 -4.90 -12.26 0.61
CA ALA A 188 -4.65 -13.44 -0.22
C ALA A 188 -3.14 -13.73 -0.32
N VAL A 189 -2.30 -12.72 -0.58
CA VAL A 189 -0.84 -12.90 -0.61
C VAL A 189 -0.29 -13.38 0.73
N ILE A 190 -0.70 -12.75 1.83
CA ILE A 190 -0.25 -13.10 3.18
C ILE A 190 -0.56 -14.57 3.48
N ARG A 191 -1.80 -15.01 3.19
CA ARG A 191 -2.25 -16.37 3.42
C ARG A 191 -1.50 -17.38 2.56
N GLU A 192 -1.36 -17.13 1.26
CA GLU A 192 -0.74 -18.11 0.35
C GLU A 192 0.77 -18.26 0.51
N LEU A 193 1.45 -17.26 1.03
CA LEU A 193 2.87 -17.35 1.38
C LEU A 193 3.11 -17.70 2.85
N GLY A 194 2.06 -17.75 3.68
CA GLY A 194 2.20 -17.94 5.12
C GLY A 194 3.08 -16.86 5.77
N LEU A 195 2.94 -15.61 5.33
CA LEU A 195 3.73 -14.50 5.87
C LEU A 195 3.31 -14.21 7.31
N ASN A 196 4.28 -13.90 8.17
CA ASN A 196 4.00 -13.48 9.54
C ASN A 196 3.36 -12.07 9.54
N PRO A 197 2.08 -11.92 9.97
CA PRO A 197 1.39 -10.63 9.93
C PRO A 197 1.95 -9.59 10.91
N ASP A 198 2.69 -10.01 11.94
CA ASP A 198 3.22 -9.12 12.97
C ASP A 198 4.39 -8.26 12.47
N ILE A 199 5.05 -8.69 11.40
CA ILE A 199 6.17 -7.98 10.76
C ILE A 199 5.77 -7.28 9.45
N ILE A 200 4.48 -7.32 9.08
CA ILE A 200 3.97 -6.72 7.84
C ILE A 200 3.38 -5.34 8.15
N ASN A 201 3.81 -4.34 7.38
CA ASN A 201 3.30 -2.96 7.39
C ASN A 201 3.11 -2.47 8.82
N VAL A 202 4.16 -2.56 9.63
CA VAL A 202 4.08 -2.34 11.10
C VAL A 202 3.68 -0.91 11.46
N ASN A 203 3.78 0.00 10.49
CA ASN A 203 3.38 1.41 10.59
C ASN A 203 2.11 1.72 9.78
N GLY A 204 1.35 0.70 9.39
CA GLY A 204 0.25 0.84 8.44
C GLY A 204 0.74 0.81 7.00
N GLY A 205 -0.19 0.66 6.06
CA GLY A 205 0.11 0.60 4.63
C GLY A 205 -0.81 1.50 3.82
N ALA A 206 -0.88 1.24 2.51
CA ALA A 206 -1.52 2.13 1.54
C ALA A 206 -3.03 2.34 1.74
N ILE A 207 -3.75 1.45 2.44
CA ILE A 207 -5.15 1.70 2.82
C ILE A 207 -5.25 2.94 3.72
N ALA A 208 -4.31 3.10 4.64
CA ALA A 208 -4.27 4.23 5.55
C ALA A 208 -3.44 5.39 5.03
N LEU A 209 -2.25 5.12 4.49
CA LEU A 209 -1.26 6.14 4.09
C LEU A 209 -1.49 6.67 2.67
N GLY A 210 -2.32 5.99 1.87
CA GLY A 210 -2.57 6.34 0.48
C GLY A 210 -1.66 5.62 -0.52
N HIS A 211 -2.01 5.71 -1.80
CA HIS A 211 -1.28 5.08 -2.89
C HIS A 211 -1.03 6.06 -4.05
N PRO A 212 0.02 6.90 -3.95
CA PRO A 212 0.48 7.69 -5.08
C PRO A 212 1.08 6.75 -6.12
N LEU A 213 0.38 6.61 -7.25
CA LEU A 213 0.84 5.76 -8.35
C LEU A 213 2.13 6.34 -8.92
N GLY A 214 3.17 5.51 -9.02
CA GLY A 214 4.51 5.85 -9.52
C GLY A 214 5.05 4.84 -10.52
#